data_AF-A0A814ZRL7-F1
#
_entry.id   AF-A0A814ZRL7-F1
#
_cell.length_a   1.000
_cell.length_b   1.000
_cell.length_c   1.000
_cell.angle_alpha   90.00
_cell.angle_beta   90.00
_cell.angle_gamma   90.00
#
_symmetry.space_group_name_H-M   'P 1'
#
loop_
_entity.id
_entity.type
_entity.pdbx_description
1 polymer ?
#
loop_
_entity_poly.entity_id
_entity_poly.type
_entity_poly.pdbx_seq_one_letter_code
_entity_poly.pdbx_strand_id
1 'polypeptide(L)'
;MNSTPTETNTTKKHEDGYISAERKLPKAGYNHDTFRVMYKDYDEDIDCGIAELLLEIWRFGLSTHNSCECHGDFNEIWIQFASEDDLMAFVNAVAEDYKMDELKFNHVLPRFRYGIQIVDDNEDYLENDEPIHKGDRPCYAPFGYSISFNRDHYPMVLNQIKKAKEKASLA
;
A
#
# COMPACT_ATOMS: atom_id res chain seq x y z
N MET A 1 38.94 15.98 1.91
CA MET A 1 37.70 16.75 1.65
C MET A 1 36.74 15.79 1.00
N ASN A 2 35.69 15.37 1.71
CA ASN A 2 34.71 14.41 1.20
C ASN A 2 33.56 15.21 0.57
N SER A 3 33.52 15.25 -0.76
CA SER A 3 32.40 15.84 -1.49
C SER A 3 31.22 14.86 -1.43
N THR A 4 30.15 15.26 -0.76
CA THR A 4 28.86 14.55 -0.83
C THR A 4 28.29 14.68 -2.24
N PRO A 5 27.82 13.60 -2.86
CA PRO A 5 27.17 13.68 -4.17
C PRO A 5 25.83 14.40 -4.02
N THR A 6 25.66 15.49 -4.75
CA THR A 6 24.38 16.19 -4.88
C THR A 6 23.50 15.38 -5.83
N GLU A 7 22.62 14.53 -5.30
CA GLU A 7 21.57 13.91 -6.11
C GLU A 7 20.65 15.01 -6.64
N THR A 8 20.60 15.15 -7.96
CA THR A 8 19.75 16.13 -8.64
C THR A 8 18.31 15.64 -8.64
N ASN A 9 17.41 16.35 -7.95
CA ASN A 9 15.97 16.17 -8.04
C ASN A 9 15.50 16.42 -9.48
N THR A 10 15.24 15.36 -10.24
CA THR A 10 14.62 15.46 -11.57
C THR A 10 13.11 15.41 -11.44
N THR A 11 12.47 16.58 -11.50
CA THR A 11 11.02 16.70 -11.73
C THR A 11 10.73 16.36 -13.19
N LYS A 12 10.17 15.18 -13.47
CA LYS A 12 9.66 14.84 -14.82
C LYS A 12 8.16 15.07 -14.86
N LYS A 13 7.72 16.04 -15.66
CA LYS A 13 6.30 16.22 -15.96
C LYS A 13 5.83 15.03 -16.82
N HIS A 14 4.99 14.16 -16.25
CA HIS A 14 4.29 13.12 -17.01
C HIS A 14 3.08 13.72 -17.73
N GLU A 15 2.73 13.16 -18.89
CA GLU A 15 1.60 13.59 -19.72
C GLU A 15 0.24 13.43 -19.00
N ASP A 16 0.18 12.59 -17.96
CA ASP A 16 -1.06 12.22 -17.23
C ASP A 16 -1.40 13.12 -16.03
N GLY A 17 -0.66 14.22 -15.83
CA GLY A 17 -0.74 15.03 -14.60
C GLY A 17 0.51 14.92 -13.75
N TYR A 18 0.84 15.99 -13.03
CA TYR A 18 2.17 16.25 -12.45
C TYR A 18 2.66 15.18 -11.46
N ILE A 19 3.60 14.32 -11.85
CA ILE A 19 4.44 13.60 -10.88
C ILE A 19 5.68 14.45 -10.63
N SER A 20 5.61 15.43 -9.72
CA SER A 20 6.84 15.90 -9.10
C SER A 20 7.22 14.90 -8.03
N ALA A 21 8.50 14.59 -7.99
CA ALA A 21 9.07 13.45 -7.34
C ALA A 21 10.20 13.96 -6.45
N GLU A 22 9.89 14.26 -5.19
CA GLU A 22 10.90 14.72 -4.24
C GLU A 22 11.08 13.67 -3.16
N ARG A 23 12.25 13.02 -3.17
CA ARG A 23 12.68 12.17 -2.07
C ARG A 23 12.87 13.06 -0.84
N LYS A 24 12.14 12.75 0.22
CA LYS A 24 12.30 13.38 1.54
C LYS A 24 13.02 12.41 2.45
N LEU A 25 14.02 12.93 3.16
CA LEU A 25 14.66 12.18 4.23
C LEU A 25 13.65 11.87 5.34
N PRO A 26 13.83 10.76 6.07
CA PRO A 26 12.92 10.38 7.13
C PRO A 26 12.83 11.48 8.19
N LYS A 27 11.61 11.75 8.69
CA LYS A 27 11.43 12.59 9.89
C LYS A 27 11.97 11.82 11.10
N ALA A 28 12.49 12.51 12.12
CA ALA A 28 12.98 11.86 13.33
C ALA A 28 11.92 10.92 13.93
N GLY A 29 12.21 9.62 13.99
CA GLY A 29 11.30 8.56 14.46
C GLY A 29 10.57 7.77 13.35
N TYR A 30 10.70 8.18 12.09
CA TYR A 30 10.34 7.38 10.92
C TYR A 30 11.62 6.87 10.26
N ASN A 31 11.65 5.60 9.84
CA ASN A 31 12.83 5.00 9.21
C ASN A 31 12.71 4.89 7.68
N HIS A 32 11.62 5.38 7.08
CA HIS A 32 11.37 5.18 5.65
C HIS A 32 11.60 6.48 4.88
N ASP A 33 12.27 6.36 3.73
CA ASP A 33 12.29 7.42 2.76
C ASP A 33 10.89 7.57 2.17
N THR A 34 10.44 8.82 2.05
CA THR A 34 9.16 9.12 1.43
C THR A 34 9.35 9.89 0.14
N PHE A 35 8.36 9.76 -0.72
CA PHE A 35 8.28 10.40 -2.00
C PHE A 35 7.00 11.21 -2.01
N ARG A 36 7.12 12.53 -2.16
CA ARG A 36 5.93 13.36 -2.35
C ARG A 36 5.37 13.07 -3.74
N VAL A 37 4.12 12.62 -3.80
CA VAL A 37 3.40 12.41 -5.05
C VAL A 37 2.27 13.42 -5.14
N MET A 38 2.24 14.14 -6.25
CA MET A 38 1.05 14.88 -6.67
C MET A 38 0.37 14.09 -7.79
N TYR A 39 -0.94 13.86 -7.70
CA TYR A 39 -1.70 13.19 -8.77
C TYR A 39 -3.16 13.59 -8.67
N LYS A 40 -3.69 14.33 -9.67
CA LYS A 40 -5.03 14.94 -9.62
C LYS A 40 -5.22 15.73 -8.32
N ASP A 41 -6.12 15.29 -7.44
CA ASP A 41 -6.45 15.90 -6.15
C ASP A 41 -5.63 15.34 -4.99
N TYR A 42 -4.74 14.36 -5.25
CA TYR A 42 -3.84 13.78 -4.25
C TYR A 42 -2.53 14.59 -4.16
N ASP A 43 -2.10 14.87 -2.93
CA ASP A 43 -0.81 15.49 -2.59
C ASP A 43 -0.30 14.85 -1.30
N GLU A 44 0.39 13.72 -1.44
CA GLU A 44 0.70 12.81 -0.33
C GLU A 44 2.20 12.47 -0.26
N ASP A 45 2.72 12.29 0.95
CA ASP A 45 4.05 11.72 1.18
C ASP A 45 3.91 10.19 1.31
N ILE A 46 4.42 9.45 0.32
CA ILE A 46 4.27 7.98 0.21
C ILE A 46 5.62 7.30 0.46
N ASP A 47 5.64 6.16 1.14
CA ASP A 47 6.84 5.35 1.27
C ASP A 47 7.41 4.96 -0.12
N CYS A 48 8.71 5.22 -0.32
CA CYS A 48 9.34 5.09 -1.63
C CYS A 48 9.16 3.70 -2.27
N GLY A 49 9.16 2.62 -1.48
CA GLY A 49 9.05 1.26 -2.01
C GLY A 49 7.66 0.87 -2.50
N ILE A 50 6.62 1.65 -2.20
CA ILE A 50 5.25 1.42 -2.68
C ILE A 50 4.70 2.54 -3.56
N ALA A 51 5.45 3.63 -3.73
CA ALA A 51 5.01 4.81 -4.48
C ALA A 51 4.59 4.47 -5.92
N GLU A 52 5.34 3.62 -6.62
CA GLU A 52 4.99 3.21 -7.98
C GLU A 52 3.69 2.38 -8.02
N LEU A 53 3.49 1.48 -7.07
CA LEU A 53 2.25 0.71 -6.98
C LEU A 53 1.03 1.59 -6.70
N LEU A 54 1.10 2.51 -5.73
CA LEU A 54 -0.02 3.42 -5.46
C LEU A 54 -0.34 4.30 -6.67
N LEU A 55 0.67 4.79 -7.38
CA LEU A 55 0.48 5.54 -8.62
C LEU A 55 -0.26 4.72 -9.69
N GLU A 56 0.10 3.46 -9.88
CA GLU A 56 -0.58 2.59 -10.85
C GLU A 56 -2.02 2.26 -10.41
N ILE A 57 -2.26 2.10 -9.11
CA ILE A 57 -3.62 1.93 -8.54
C ILE A 57 -4.48 3.17 -8.83
N TRP A 58 -3.94 4.38 -8.61
CA TRP A 58 -4.67 5.64 -8.88
C TRP A 58 -4.89 5.90 -10.38
N ARG A 59 -3.94 5.47 -11.22
CA ARG A 59 -4.09 5.49 -12.69
C ARG A 59 -5.12 4.48 -13.18
N PHE A 60 -5.26 3.36 -12.49
CA PHE A 60 -6.32 2.39 -12.73
C PHE A 60 -7.70 2.91 -12.29
N GLY A 61 -7.75 4.05 -11.59
CA GLY A 61 -8.99 4.70 -11.17
C GLY A 61 -9.46 4.31 -9.78
N LEU A 62 -8.64 3.57 -9.03
CA LEU A 62 -8.95 3.17 -7.66
C LEU A 62 -8.45 4.21 -6.66
N SER A 63 -9.17 4.38 -5.56
CA SER A 63 -8.81 5.34 -4.51
C SER A 63 -8.21 4.63 -3.30
N THR A 64 -7.10 5.17 -2.77
CA THR A 64 -6.44 4.66 -1.57
C THR A 64 -6.34 5.71 -0.48
N HIS A 65 -6.11 5.25 0.75
CA HIS A 65 -5.81 6.06 1.92
C HIS A 65 -4.47 5.62 2.52
N ASN A 66 -4.29 5.77 3.83
CA ASN A 66 -3.07 5.46 4.57
C ASN A 66 -2.53 4.11 4.12
N SER A 67 -1.42 4.11 3.40
CA SER A 67 -0.78 2.89 2.88
C SER A 67 0.69 2.98 3.21
N CYS A 68 1.32 1.86 3.54
CA CYS A 68 2.71 1.84 3.95
C CYS A 68 3.37 0.50 3.63
N GLU A 69 4.70 0.52 3.61
CA GLU A 69 5.51 -0.68 3.61
C GLU A 69 6.09 -0.91 5.01
N CYS A 70 6.03 -2.14 5.51
CA CYS A 70 6.67 -2.51 6.75
C CYS A 70 7.97 -3.26 6.44
N HIS A 71 9.10 -2.71 6.86
CA HIS A 71 10.41 -3.37 6.80
C HIS A 71 10.68 -4.16 8.08
N GLY A 72 11.58 -5.15 8.02
CA GLY A 72 11.98 -5.97 9.16
C GLY A 72 11.17 -7.26 9.25
N ASP A 73 10.75 -7.63 10.45
CA ASP A 73 10.22 -8.98 10.75
C ASP A 73 8.90 -9.30 10.03
N PHE A 74 8.17 -8.29 9.57
CA PHE A 74 6.89 -8.48 8.89
C PHE A 74 7.02 -8.59 7.35
N ASN A 75 8.04 -7.98 6.72
CA ASN A 75 8.25 -7.92 5.26
C ASN A 75 6.95 -7.80 4.43
N GLU A 76 6.09 -6.85 4.79
CA GLU A 76 4.72 -6.76 4.28
C GLU A 76 4.44 -5.37 3.69
N ILE A 77 3.60 -5.35 2.66
CA ILE A 77 3.02 -4.14 2.09
C ILE A 77 1.55 -4.11 2.51
N TRP A 78 1.10 -2.97 3.02
CA TRP A 78 -0.29 -2.77 3.41
C TRP A 78 -0.89 -1.59 2.63
N ILE A 79 -2.03 -1.83 2.00
CA ILE A 79 -2.76 -0.84 1.19
C ILE A 79 -4.17 -0.70 1.75
N GLN A 80 -4.53 0.53 2.10
CA GLN A 80 -5.89 0.89 2.49
C GLN A 80 -6.61 1.52 1.31
N PHE A 81 -7.83 1.06 1.03
CA PHE A 81 -8.71 1.57 0.00
C PHE A 81 -9.78 2.49 0.58
N ALA A 82 -10.27 3.41 -0.25
CA ALA A 82 -11.31 4.35 0.14
C ALA A 82 -12.69 3.69 0.27
N SER A 83 -12.93 2.61 -0.47
CA SER A 83 -14.20 1.89 -0.48
C SER A 83 -14.02 0.38 -0.64
N GLU A 84 -15.09 -0.37 -0.38
CA GLU A 84 -15.15 -1.80 -0.66
C GLU A 84 -15.01 -2.08 -2.15
N ASP A 85 -15.65 -1.25 -2.99
CA ASP A 85 -15.62 -1.38 -4.44
C ASP A 85 -14.19 -1.22 -4.97
N ASP A 86 -13.43 -0.26 -4.45
CA ASP A 86 -12.01 -0.08 -4.80
C ASP A 86 -11.17 -1.30 -4.41
N LEU A 87 -11.36 -1.83 -3.19
CA LEU A 87 -10.67 -3.04 -2.74
C LEU A 87 -11.02 -4.24 -3.63
N MET A 88 -12.31 -4.46 -3.91
CA MET A 88 -12.75 -5.57 -4.74
C MET A 88 -12.25 -5.44 -6.19
N ALA A 89 -12.23 -4.23 -6.74
CA ALA A 89 -11.66 -3.97 -8.05
C ALA A 89 -10.15 -4.23 -8.11
N PHE A 90 -9.41 -3.82 -7.06
CA PHE A 90 -7.99 -4.15 -6.92
C PHE A 90 -7.78 -5.67 -6.88
N VAL A 91 -8.54 -6.37 -6.05
CA VAL A 91 -8.44 -7.82 -5.88
C VAL A 91 -8.73 -8.54 -7.19
N ASN A 92 -9.79 -8.16 -7.90
CA ASN A 92 -10.11 -8.73 -9.21
C ASN A 92 -9.00 -8.46 -10.24
N ALA A 93 -8.37 -7.29 -10.20
CA ALA A 93 -7.26 -6.95 -11.09
C ALA A 93 -6.00 -7.77 -10.81
N VAL A 94 -5.72 -8.08 -9.53
CA VAL A 94 -4.55 -8.88 -9.13
C VAL A 94 -4.81 -10.39 -9.29
N ALA A 95 -6.03 -10.84 -9.04
CA ALA A 95 -6.40 -12.24 -8.96
C ALA A 95 -6.40 -13.00 -10.29
N GLU A 96 -6.43 -12.31 -11.46
CA GLU A 96 -6.52 -12.98 -12.77
C GLU A 96 -5.37 -13.98 -12.99
N ASP A 97 -4.19 -13.73 -12.43
CA ASP A 97 -3.00 -14.61 -12.49
C ASP A 97 -2.49 -15.05 -11.09
N TYR A 98 -3.18 -14.68 -10.00
CA TYR A 98 -2.70 -14.89 -8.63
C TYR A 98 -3.33 -16.11 -7.96
N LYS A 99 -2.52 -16.89 -7.26
CA LYS A 99 -3.04 -17.87 -6.30
C LYS A 99 -3.50 -17.10 -5.06
N MET A 100 -4.81 -16.92 -4.93
CA MET A 100 -5.44 -16.13 -3.84
C MET A 100 -4.95 -16.50 -2.44
N ASP A 101 -4.46 -17.73 -2.26
CA ASP A 101 -3.92 -18.34 -1.05
C ASP A 101 -2.78 -17.52 -0.39
N GLU A 102 -2.14 -16.61 -1.13
CA GLU A 102 -1.00 -15.81 -0.67
C GLU A 102 -1.35 -14.33 -0.35
N LEU A 103 -2.59 -13.87 -0.59
CA LEU A 103 -3.05 -12.54 -0.17
C LEU A 103 -3.67 -12.62 1.22
N LYS A 104 -3.26 -11.72 2.12
CA LYS A 104 -3.88 -11.57 3.43
C LYS A 104 -4.92 -10.46 3.36
N PHE A 105 -6.18 -10.84 3.51
CA PHE A 105 -7.30 -9.90 3.47
C PHE A 105 -7.61 -9.40 4.87
N ASN A 106 -7.43 -8.11 5.10
CA ASN A 106 -7.85 -7.45 6.32
C ASN A 106 -9.16 -6.70 6.03
N HIS A 107 -10.27 -7.44 6.05
CA HIS A 107 -11.61 -6.85 6.06
C HIS A 107 -12.02 -6.53 7.49
N VAL A 108 -11.91 -5.26 7.89
CA VAL A 108 -12.74 -4.77 9.00
C VAL A 108 -14.09 -4.38 8.40
N LEU A 109 -14.94 -5.38 8.15
CA LEU A 109 -16.35 -5.10 7.93
C LEU A 109 -16.86 -4.33 9.15
N PRO A 110 -17.55 -3.19 9.01
CA PRO A 110 -18.40 -2.70 10.06
C PRO A 110 -19.55 -3.71 10.20
N ARG A 111 -19.33 -4.81 10.93
CA ARG A 111 -20.28 -5.93 11.16
C ARG A 111 -21.32 -6.09 10.04
N PHE A 112 -21.12 -6.96 9.06
CA PHE A 112 -22.16 -7.82 8.44
C PHE A 112 -21.68 -8.37 7.08
N ARG A 113 -21.65 -9.71 6.96
CA ARG A 113 -21.79 -10.58 5.76
C ARG A 113 -21.08 -10.09 4.47
N TYR A 114 -20.07 -10.76 3.92
CA TYR A 114 -20.06 -12.14 3.40
C TYR A 114 -18.61 -12.66 3.32
N GLY A 115 -18.45 -13.98 3.28
CA GLY A 115 -17.20 -14.71 3.46
C GLY A 115 -16.05 -14.36 2.50
N ILE A 116 -14.99 -13.80 3.10
CA ILE A 116 -13.58 -13.89 2.72
C ILE A 116 -12.88 -14.35 4.01
N GLN A 117 -11.85 -15.20 3.91
CA GLN A 117 -11.20 -15.85 5.06
C GLN A 117 -10.93 -14.86 6.20
N ILE A 118 -11.76 -14.97 7.24
CA ILE A 118 -11.53 -14.34 8.54
C ILE A 118 -10.34 -15.11 9.11
N VAL A 119 -9.20 -14.45 9.25
CA VAL A 119 -8.22 -14.91 10.24
C VAL A 119 -8.98 -14.92 11.55
N ASP A 120 -9.16 -16.11 12.11
CA ASP A 120 -9.84 -16.30 13.39
C ASP A 120 -8.97 -15.64 14.47
N ASP A 121 -9.14 -14.33 14.67
CA ASP A 121 -8.58 -13.56 15.78
C ASP A 121 -9.37 -13.83 17.09
N ASN A 122 -9.76 -15.09 17.31
CA ASN A 122 -10.01 -15.68 18.61
C ASN A 122 -9.12 -16.94 18.65
N GLU A 123 -8.03 -17.01 19.40
CA GLU A 123 -7.90 -16.76 20.82
C GLU A 123 -6.43 -16.42 21.11
N ASP A 124 -6.17 -15.17 21.50
CA ASP A 124 -5.16 -14.83 22.53
C ASP A 124 -5.09 -13.30 22.63
N TYR A 125 -6.19 -12.69 23.08
CA TYR A 125 -6.00 -11.55 23.98
C TYR A 125 -5.40 -12.16 25.25
N LEU A 126 -4.07 -12.20 25.31
CA LEU A 126 -3.34 -12.57 26.51
C LEU A 126 -3.89 -11.73 27.66
N GLU A 127 -4.69 -12.35 28.53
CA GLU A 127 -5.11 -11.81 29.83
C GLU A 127 -3.91 -11.61 30.78
N ASN A 128 -2.68 -11.82 30.31
CA ASN A 128 -1.44 -11.63 31.05
C ASN A 128 -0.64 -10.45 30.48
N ASP A 129 -1.02 -9.25 30.92
CA ASP A 129 -0.13 -8.22 31.48
C ASP A 129 1.31 -8.08 30.92
N GLU A 130 1.50 -7.96 29.61
CA GLU A 130 2.53 -7.04 29.10
C GLU A 130 1.93 -6.08 28.08
N PRO A 131 1.98 -4.75 28.32
CA PRO A 131 1.50 -3.79 27.34
C PRO A 131 2.37 -3.93 26.10
N ILE A 132 1.80 -4.44 24.99
CA ILE A 132 2.43 -4.37 23.66
C ILE A 132 2.96 -2.95 23.51
N HIS A 133 4.29 -2.80 23.47
CA HIS A 133 4.90 -1.49 23.38
C HIS A 133 4.34 -0.82 22.14
N LYS A 134 4.03 0.47 22.25
CA LYS A 134 3.41 1.26 21.16
C LYS A 134 4.21 1.23 19.84
N GLY A 135 5.45 0.72 19.85
CA GLY A 135 6.31 0.53 18.68
C GLY A 135 6.24 -0.86 18.03
N ASP A 136 5.60 -1.86 18.65
CA ASP A 136 5.60 -3.25 18.17
C ASP A 136 4.29 -3.66 17.50
N ARG A 137 3.29 -2.77 17.49
CA ARG A 137 2.09 -3.02 16.68
C ARG A 137 2.47 -2.77 15.22
N PRO A 138 2.26 -3.75 14.32
CA PRO A 138 2.24 -3.45 12.90
C PRO A 138 1.20 -2.34 12.68
N CYS A 139 1.39 -1.55 11.63
CA CYS A 139 0.62 -0.38 11.18
C CYS A 139 -0.92 -0.53 11.03
N TYR A 140 -1.54 -1.51 11.69
CA TYR A 140 -2.97 -1.75 11.84
C TYR A 140 -3.68 -0.54 12.47
N ALA A 141 -4.00 0.46 11.65
CA ALA A 141 -5.10 1.36 11.94
C ALA A 141 -6.40 0.55 11.79
N PRO A 142 -7.22 0.38 12.85
CA PRO A 142 -8.32 -0.59 12.87
C PRO A 142 -9.56 -0.18 12.06
N PHE A 143 -9.43 0.65 11.01
CA PHE A 143 -10.57 1.20 10.29
C PHE A 143 -10.31 1.25 8.79
N GLY A 144 -10.89 0.36 8.00
CA GLY A 144 -10.95 0.51 6.54
C GLY A 144 -10.93 -0.79 5.73
N TYR A 145 -11.18 -0.65 4.44
CA TYR A 145 -11.02 -1.72 3.44
C TYR A 145 -9.53 -1.83 3.12
N SER A 146 -8.87 -2.92 3.48
CA SER A 146 -7.42 -3.01 3.29
C SER A 146 -6.96 -4.40 2.91
N ILE A 147 -5.79 -4.46 2.28
CA ILE A 147 -5.12 -5.71 1.94
C ILE A 147 -3.67 -5.61 2.34
N SER A 148 -3.09 -6.72 2.79
CA SER A 148 -1.65 -6.86 2.89
C SER A 148 -1.14 -8.08 2.12
N PHE A 149 0.10 -7.97 1.67
CA PHE A 149 0.79 -9.05 0.99
C PHE A 149 2.29 -8.97 1.27
N ASN A 150 2.97 -10.10 1.14
CA ASN A 150 4.41 -10.17 1.31
C ASN A 150 5.09 -9.27 0.26
N ARG A 151 6.07 -8.49 0.69
CA ARG A 151 6.83 -7.58 -0.17
C ARG A 151 7.43 -8.27 -1.39
N ASP A 152 7.80 -9.54 -1.29
CA ASP A 152 8.36 -10.33 -2.39
C ASP A 152 7.37 -10.47 -3.58
N HIS A 153 6.07 -10.29 -3.32
CA HIS A 153 5.02 -10.33 -4.36
C HIS A 153 4.83 -8.97 -5.05
N TYR A 154 5.50 -7.90 -4.58
CA TYR A 154 5.37 -6.55 -5.12
C TYR A 154 5.54 -6.46 -6.65
N PRO A 155 6.61 -7.01 -7.26
CA PRO A 155 6.79 -6.86 -8.72
C PRO A 155 5.63 -7.47 -9.51
N MET A 156 5.07 -8.56 -9.00
CA MET A 156 3.98 -9.26 -9.63
C MET A 156 2.65 -8.51 -9.43
N VAL A 157 2.35 -8.03 -8.22
CA VAL A 157 1.13 -7.22 -7.95
C VAL A 157 1.13 -5.97 -8.83
N LEU A 158 2.26 -5.26 -8.89
CA LEU A 158 2.44 -4.09 -9.74
C LEU A 158 2.19 -4.40 -11.21
N ASN A 159 2.74 -5.52 -11.71
CA ASN A 159 2.56 -5.94 -13.09
C ASN A 159 1.08 -6.28 -13.41
N GLN A 160 0.35 -6.89 -12.48
CA GLN A 160 -1.07 -7.19 -12.68
C GLN A 160 -1.92 -5.92 -12.76
N ILE A 161 -1.68 -4.94 -11.90
CA ILE A 161 -2.39 -3.65 -11.97
C ILE A 161 -2.11 -2.94 -13.30
N LYS A 162 -0.85 -2.95 -13.77
CA LYS A 162 -0.49 -2.37 -15.07
C LYS A 162 -1.25 -3.04 -16.22
N LYS A 163 -1.27 -4.38 -16.27
CA LYS A 163 -2.02 -5.14 -17.28
C LYS A 163 -3.52 -4.86 -17.23
N ALA A 164 -4.12 -4.87 -16.03
CA ALA A 164 -5.54 -4.63 -15.84
C ALA A 164 -5.94 -3.22 -16.34
N LYS A 165 -5.09 -2.22 -16.07
CA LYS A 165 -5.26 -0.86 -16.59
C LYS A 165 -5.19 -0.79 -18.11
N GLU A 166 -4.22 -1.46 -18.73
CA GLU A 166 -4.11 -1.53 -20.19
C GLU A 166 -5.36 -2.17 -20.81
N LYS A 167 -5.82 -3.30 -20.25
CA LYS A 167 -7.05 -4.00 -20.68
C LYS A 167 -8.28 -3.10 -20.55
N ALA A 168 -8.42 -2.36 -19.46
CA ALA A 168 -9.52 -1.43 -19.25
C ALA A 168 -9.49 -0.23 -20.21
N SER A 169 -8.30 0.21 -20.65
CA SER A 169 -8.17 1.32 -21.61
C SER A 169 -8.54 0.95 -23.06
N LEU A 170 -8.61 -0.34 -23.36
CA LEU A 170 -8.97 -0.88 -24.68
C LEU A 170 -10.46 -1.24 -24.81
N ALA A 171 -11.20 -1.26 -23.70
CA ALA A 171 -12.62 -1.61 -23.64
C ALA A 171 -13.51 -0.38 -23.86
#